data_AF-E3I0R2-F1
#
_entry.id   AF-E3I0R2-F1
#
_cell.length_a   1.000
_cell.length_b   1.000
_cell.length_c   1.000
_cell.angle_alpha   90.00
_cell.angle_beta   90.00
_cell.angle_gamma   90.00
#
_symmetry.space_group_name_H-M   'P 1'
#
loop_
_entity.id
_entity.type
_entity.pdbx_description
1 polymer ?
#
loop_
_entity_poly.entity_id
_entity_poly.type
_entity_poly.pdbx_seq_one_letter_code
_entity_poly.pdbx_strand_id
1 'polypeptide(L)'
;MRLACRILMIAPFALLPASAFGISVTNRDATDQTLIVIEGDKQAEQTIKAGEQLTLCEKSCVIRLADGEDYEFDGPEIVSLEDGLLFLDNAAAQGKAAQ
;
A
#
# COMPACT_ATOMS: atom_id res chain seq x y z
N MET A 1 18.89 33.54 -46.89
CA MET A 1 18.17 33.38 -45.61
C MET A 1 17.04 32.39 -45.81
N ARG A 2 17.25 31.12 -45.46
CA ARG A 2 16.16 30.12 -45.46
C ARG A 2 15.58 30.11 -44.05
N LEU A 3 14.38 30.64 -43.88
CA LEU A 3 13.60 30.49 -42.64
C LEU A 3 13.27 29.00 -42.49
N ALA A 4 14.11 28.27 -41.76
CA ALA A 4 13.74 26.97 -41.22
C ALA A 4 12.88 27.24 -39.99
N CYS A 5 11.57 27.29 -40.18
CA CYS A 5 10.60 27.22 -39.09
C CYS A 5 10.75 25.83 -38.45
N ARG A 6 11.61 25.74 -37.43
CA ARG A 6 11.69 24.57 -36.55
C ARG A 6 10.40 24.57 -35.73
N ILE A 7 9.38 23.89 -36.25
CA ILE A 7 8.17 23.55 -35.50
C ILE A 7 8.64 22.66 -34.34
N LEU A 8 8.70 23.25 -33.15
CA LEU A 8 8.94 22.54 -31.91
C LEU A 8 7.66 21.75 -31.62
N MET A 9 7.59 20.49 -32.06
CA MET A 9 6.52 19.58 -31.63
C MET A 9 6.72 19.29 -30.14
N ILE A 10 6.02 20.04 -29.30
CA ILE A 10 5.84 19.70 -27.89
C ILE A 10 4.76 18.62 -27.88
N ALA A 11 5.18 17.35 -27.82
CA ALA A 11 4.27 16.25 -27.57
C ALA A 11 3.65 16.44 -26.18
N PRO A 12 2.31 16.45 -26.03
CA PRO A 12 1.70 16.51 -24.72
C PRO A 12 1.96 15.18 -24.01
N PHE A 13 2.86 15.21 -23.05
CA PHE A 13 3.10 14.10 -22.13
C PHE A 13 1.84 13.97 -21.27
N ALA A 14 0.96 13.02 -21.62
CA ALA A 14 -0.20 12.69 -20.82
C ALA A 14 0.29 12.08 -19.51
N LEU A 15 0.25 12.87 -18.43
CA LEU A 15 0.42 12.38 -17.07
C LEU A 15 -0.79 11.49 -16.76
N LEU A 16 -0.60 10.17 -16.88
CA LEU A 16 -1.57 9.21 -16.36
C LEU A 16 -1.57 9.35 -14.83
N PRO A 17 -2.74 9.50 -14.17
CA PRO A 17 -2.80 9.46 -12.72
C PRO A 17 -2.35 8.06 -12.26
N ALA A 18 -1.25 7.99 -11.51
CA ALA A 18 -0.92 6.78 -10.79
C ALA A 18 -2.00 6.61 -9.71
N SER A 19 -2.94 5.70 -9.93
CA SER A 19 -3.83 5.23 -8.87
C SER A 19 -2.97 4.51 -7.85
N ALA A 20 -2.68 5.19 -6.73
CA ALA A 20 -2.07 4.60 -5.56
C ALA A 20 -3.08 3.63 -4.95
N PHE A 21 -2.76 2.35 -4.98
CA PHE A 21 -3.58 1.27 -4.43
C PHE A 21 -2.91 0.84 -3.13
N GLY A 22 -3.28 1.50 -2.04
CA GLY A 22 -2.83 1.14 -0.70
C GLY A 22 -3.58 -0.08 -0.15
N ILE A 23 -2.99 -0.74 0.84
CA ILE A 23 -3.63 -1.81 1.58
C ILE A 23 -4.69 -1.26 2.53
N SER A 24 -5.79 -1.97 2.69
CA SER A 24 -6.84 -1.63 3.66
C SER A 24 -6.71 -2.55 4.86
N VAL A 25 -6.37 -1.99 6.02
CA VAL A 25 -6.22 -2.73 7.28
C VAL A 25 -7.38 -2.40 8.20
N THR A 26 -8.11 -3.43 8.64
CA THR A 26 -9.16 -3.30 9.66
C THR A 26 -8.67 -3.90 10.97
N ASN A 27 -8.58 -3.10 12.03
CA ASN A 27 -8.30 -3.64 13.35
C ASN A 27 -9.58 -4.24 13.93
N ARG A 28 -9.65 -5.58 14.01
CA ARG A 28 -10.76 -6.32 14.61
C ARG A 28 -10.50 -6.69 16.07
N ASP A 29 -9.34 -6.32 16.63
CA ASP A 29 -9.06 -6.48 18.05
C ASP A 29 -9.91 -5.54 18.91
N ALA A 30 -10.06 -5.93 20.17
CA ALA A 30 -10.72 -5.12 21.18
C ALA A 30 -9.86 -3.94 21.68
N THR A 31 -8.59 -3.87 21.27
CA THR A 31 -7.60 -2.88 21.72
C THR A 31 -6.98 -2.15 20.55
N ASP A 32 -6.50 -0.93 20.81
CA ASP A 32 -5.69 -0.19 19.84
C ASP A 32 -4.39 -0.96 19.57
N GLN A 33 -3.98 -0.97 18.30
CA GLN A 33 -2.79 -1.68 17.86
C GLN A 33 -1.83 -0.72 17.18
N THR A 34 -0.56 -0.81 17.55
CA THR A 34 0.52 -0.02 16.95
C THR A 34 1.33 -0.92 16.04
N LEU A 35 1.54 -0.45 14.82
CA LEU A 35 2.31 -1.12 13.79
C LEU A 35 3.31 -0.16 13.16
N ILE A 36 4.35 -0.69 12.56
CA ILE A 36 5.32 0.09 11.82
C ILE A 36 5.16 -0.19 10.34
N VAL A 37 4.87 0.85 9.56
CA VAL A 37 4.74 0.78 8.11
C VAL A 37 6.07 1.17 7.48
N ILE A 38 6.62 0.30 6.63
CA ILE A 38 7.87 0.52 5.90
C ILE A 38 7.55 0.54 4.41
N GLU A 39 7.72 1.69 3.76
CA GLU A 39 7.46 1.87 2.33
C GLU A 39 8.72 2.44 1.65
N GLY A 40 9.46 1.57 0.95
CA GLY A 40 10.80 1.89 0.43
C GLY A 40 11.75 2.25 1.58
N ASP A 41 12.33 3.45 1.53
CA ASP A 41 13.25 3.94 2.57
C ASP A 41 12.53 4.68 3.73
N LYS A 42 11.19 4.78 3.69
CA LYS A 42 10.41 5.48 4.71
C LYS A 42 9.86 4.49 5.73
N GLN A 43 9.89 4.88 6.99
CA GLN A 43 9.27 4.14 8.08
C GLN A 43 8.41 5.07 8.92
N ALA A 44 7.20 4.63 9.25
CA ALA A 44 6.27 5.39 10.07
C ALA A 44 5.52 4.47 11.04
N GLU A 45 5.44 4.88 12.30
CA GLU A 45 4.55 4.24 13.28
C GLU A 45 3.11 4.68 13.01
N GLN A 46 2.19 3.73 13.01
CA GLN A 46 0.76 3.95 12.85
C GLN A 46 0.02 3.21 13.95
N THR A 47 -0.88 3.91 14.63
CA THR A 47 -1.81 3.29 15.58
C THR A 47 -3.17 3.18 14.91
N ILE A 48 -3.71 1.96 14.85
CA ILE A 48 -5.06 1.67 14.38
C ILE A 48 -5.93 1.40 15.61
N LYS A 49 -6.96 2.22 15.81
CA LYS A 49 -7.85 2.05 16.96
C LYS A 49 -8.66 0.76 16.87
N ALA A 50 -9.13 0.26 18.00
CA ALA A 50 -10.05 -0.88 18.03
C ALA A 50 -11.26 -0.63 17.11
N GLY A 51 -11.50 -1.54 16.15
CA GLY A 51 -12.58 -1.44 15.16
C GLY A 51 -12.35 -0.46 14.01
N GLU A 52 -11.21 0.24 13.97
CA GLU A 52 -10.89 1.20 12.91
C GLU A 52 -10.37 0.50 11.64
N GLN A 53 -10.73 1.07 10.49
CA GLN A 53 -10.13 0.71 9.21
C GLN A 53 -9.30 1.88 8.70
N LEU A 54 -8.04 1.60 8.35
CA LEU A 54 -7.13 2.56 7.72
C LEU A 54 -6.64 2.03 6.37
N THR A 55 -6.41 2.95 5.44
CA THR A 55 -5.64 2.65 4.24
C THR A 55 -4.19 3.00 4.51
N LEU A 56 -3.30 2.02 4.42
CA LEU A 56 -1.87 2.20 4.60
C LEU A 56 -1.17 2.03 3.26
N CYS A 57 -0.02 2.71 3.15
CA CYS A 57 0.86 2.64 1.98
C CYS A 57 0.24 3.24 0.71
N GLU A 58 1.06 3.82 -0.16
CA GLU A 58 0.61 4.23 -1.50
C GLU A 58 0.95 3.17 -2.57
N LYS A 59 1.90 2.29 -2.24
CA LYS A 59 2.47 1.21 -3.06
C LYS A 59 2.69 -0.05 -2.20
N SER A 60 3.61 -0.92 -2.64
CA SER A 60 4.11 -2.05 -1.86
C SER A 60 4.77 -1.59 -0.56
N CYS A 61 4.50 -2.28 0.54
CA CYS A 61 5.08 -1.97 1.84
C CYS A 61 5.22 -3.20 2.72
N VAL A 62 6.01 -3.06 3.78
CA VAL A 62 6.11 -4.03 4.87
C VAL A 62 5.40 -3.47 6.10
N ILE A 63 4.48 -4.22 6.67
CA ILE A 63 3.94 -3.95 8.00
C ILE A 63 4.72 -4.80 9.00
N ARG A 64 5.32 -4.15 9.99
CA ARG A 64 5.89 -4.78 11.18
C ARG A 64 4.93 -4.69 12.35
N LEU A 65 4.60 -5.83 12.94
CA LEU A 65 3.76 -5.93 14.13
C LEU A 65 4.59 -5.75 15.42
N ALA A 66 3.90 -5.64 16.56
CA ALA A 66 4.52 -5.36 17.86
C ALA A 66 5.44 -6.48 18.36
N ASP A 67 5.23 -7.71 17.92
CA ASP A 67 6.09 -8.88 18.18
C ASP A 67 7.36 -8.89 17.31
N GLY A 68 7.44 -7.99 16.33
CA GLY A 68 8.56 -7.87 15.39
C GLY A 68 8.38 -8.68 14.11
N GLU A 69 7.23 -9.35 13.90
CA GLU A 69 6.94 -10.03 12.65
C GLU A 69 6.69 -9.04 11.50
N ASP A 70 7.21 -9.38 10.32
CA ASP A 70 7.11 -8.58 9.10
C ASP A 70 6.18 -9.24 8.08
N TYR A 71 5.27 -8.45 7.52
CA TYR A 71 4.33 -8.86 6.49
C TYR A 71 4.47 -7.94 5.28
N GLU A 72 4.85 -8.51 4.13
CA GLU A 72 5.01 -7.78 2.87
C GLU A 72 3.71 -7.80 2.05
N PHE A 73 3.34 -6.64 1.52
CA PHE A 73 2.15 -6.45 0.70
C PHE A 73 2.53 -5.73 -0.60
N ASP A 74 1.93 -6.17 -1.71
CA ASP A 74 2.28 -5.72 -3.06
C ASP A 74 1.25 -4.75 -3.67
N GLY A 75 0.08 -4.53 -3.05
CA GLY A 75 -0.96 -3.70 -3.64
C GLY A 75 -2.20 -3.45 -2.78
N PRO A 76 -3.43 -3.53 -3.35
CA PRO A 76 -4.68 -3.22 -2.65
C PRO A 76 -5.24 -4.41 -1.86
N GLU A 77 -4.39 -5.12 -1.11
CA GLU A 77 -4.87 -6.16 -0.22
C GLU A 77 -5.81 -5.58 0.85
N ILE A 78 -6.89 -6.29 1.13
CA ILE A 78 -7.75 -6.00 2.29
C ILE A 78 -7.39 -7.04 3.34
N VAL A 79 -6.98 -6.56 4.50
CA VAL A 79 -6.51 -7.37 5.60
C VAL A 79 -7.21 -6.97 6.90
N SER A 80 -7.35 -7.93 7.79
CA SER A 80 -7.77 -7.73 9.16
C SER A 80 -6.60 -7.98 10.11
N LEU A 81 -6.57 -7.23 11.21
CA LEU A 81 -5.73 -7.50 12.37
C LEU A 81 -6.61 -8.17 13.43
N GLU A 82 -6.30 -9.41 13.77
CA GLU A 82 -7.02 -10.25 14.72
C GLU A 82 -6.04 -10.98 15.64
N ASP A 83 -6.22 -10.84 16.95
CA ASP A 83 -5.33 -11.34 18.00
C ASP A 83 -3.85 -10.95 17.77
N GLY A 84 -3.61 -9.74 17.23
CA GLY A 84 -2.28 -9.25 16.90
C GLY A 84 -1.64 -9.89 15.67
N LEU A 85 -2.40 -10.61 14.83
CA LEU A 85 -1.94 -11.22 13.57
C LEU A 85 -2.68 -10.65 12.36
N LEU A 86 -2.04 -10.62 11.20
CA LEU A 86 -2.65 -10.14 9.96
C LEU A 86 -3.27 -11.28 9.14
N PHE A 87 -4.51 -11.09 8.71
CA PHE A 87 -5.25 -12.03 7.87
C PHE A 87 -5.68 -11.35 6.57
N LEU A 88 -5.49 -12.04 5.44
CA LEU A 88 -6.04 -11.59 4.15
C LEU A 88 -7.55 -11.87 4.09
N ASP A 89 -8.36 -10.83 4.07
CA ASP A 89 -9.82 -10.93 3.92
C ASP A 89 -10.24 -11.21 2.46
N ASN A 90 -9.35 -10.99 1.49
CA ASN A 90 -9.61 -11.20 0.07
C ASN A 90 -9.16 -12.58 -0.42
N ALA A 91 -10.11 -13.46 -0.71
CA ALA A 91 -9.86 -14.78 -1.35
C ALA A 91 -9.24 -14.72 -2.76
N ALA A 92 -9.05 -13.53 -3.36
CA ALA A 92 -8.45 -13.38 -4.70
C ALA A 92 -6.91 -13.46 -4.71
N ALA A 93 -6.23 -13.36 -3.56
CA ALA A 93 -4.77 -13.46 -3.47
C ALA A 93 -4.25 -14.91 -3.35
N GLN A 94 -5.11 -15.88 -3.02
CA GLN A 94 -4.76 -17.31 -2.92
C GLN A 94 -4.72 -18.02 -4.30
N GLY A 95 -4.59 -17.26 -5.39
CA GLY A 95 -4.73 -17.76 -6.77
C GLY A 95 -3.54 -17.53 -7.69
N LYS A 96 -2.37 -17.11 -7.19
CA LYS A 96 -1.18 -16.95 -8.06
C LYS A 96 0.15 -17.33 -7.41
N ALA A 97 0.16 -18.45 -6.68
CA ALA A 97 1.39 -19.23 -6.58
C ALA A 97 1.48 -20.11 -7.85
N ALA A 98 2.55 -19.91 -8.62
CA ALA A 98 2.96 -20.67 -9.82
C ALA A 98 2.17 -20.44 -11.13
N GLN A 99 2.71 -19.56 -11.98
CA GLN A 99 2.92 -19.88 -13.39
C GLN A 99 4.16 -19.16 -13.93
#